data_AF-A0A422HJN2-F1
#
_entry.id   AF-A0A422HJN2-F1
#
_cell.length_a   1.000
_cell.length_b   1.000
_cell.length_c   1.000
_cell.angle_alpha   90.00
_cell.angle_beta   90.00
_cell.angle_gamma   90.00
#
_symmetry.space_group_name_H-M   'P 1'
#
loop_
_entity.id
_entity.type
_entity.pdbx_description
1 polymer ?
#
loop_
_entity_poly.entity_id
_entity_poly.type
_entity_poly.pdbx_seq_one_letter_code
_entity_poly.pdbx_strand_id
1 'polypeptide(L)'
;MQSAPLLIVQHISHEGPGILGDLLSGRGIRYDMVNLYACDRLPDPRDYQAVVTLGGPQSANDRDPAMRRELGNLEVVLAHDIPYFGICLGMQTLARAAGADVYACAEKETGWFHTDHQPYGIELTSEGRRDPLFAGCEGRLRVFQLHGETVAPADGLVLLARGSACSHQVIRAGTRAYGIQSHIELTRDMLVEWAVLDPDLKTIGRTKLLEEFDAFRRAYTLTGTTIFENFLSLAGL
;
A
#
# COMPACT_ATOMS: atom_id res chain seq x y z
N MET A 1 2.06 28.96 11.65
CA MET A 1 2.31 27.62 12.22
C MET A 1 2.79 26.75 11.08
N GLN A 2 3.90 26.02 11.22
CA GLN A 2 4.31 25.04 10.20
C GLN A 2 3.31 23.88 10.22
N SER A 3 2.91 23.36 9.06
CA SER A 3 2.05 22.18 8.96
C SER A 3 2.72 20.97 9.61
N ALA A 4 1.92 20.12 10.26
CA ALA A 4 2.39 18.86 10.80
C ALA A 4 2.95 17.97 9.66
N PRO A 5 4.01 17.19 9.90
CA PRO A 5 4.56 16.31 8.87
C PRO A 5 3.61 15.14 8.57
N LEU A 6 3.91 14.41 7.49
CA LEU A 6 3.38 13.08 7.23
C LEU A 6 4.21 12.02 7.98
N LEU A 7 3.59 10.95 8.47
CA LEU A 7 4.30 9.79 9.05
C LEU A 7 4.40 8.67 8.01
N ILE A 8 5.59 8.11 7.82
CA ILE A 8 5.81 6.88 7.05
C ILE A 8 6.23 5.77 8.01
N VAL A 9 5.49 4.66 8.03
CA VAL A 9 5.81 3.46 8.80
C VAL A 9 6.37 2.39 7.87
N GLN A 10 7.60 1.96 8.12
CA GLN A 10 8.34 0.98 7.31
C GLN A 10 8.60 -0.31 8.10
N HIS A 11 8.33 -1.46 7.51
CA HIS A 11 8.49 -2.76 8.17
C HIS A 11 9.78 -3.52 7.82
N ILE A 12 10.43 -3.16 6.72
CA ILE A 12 11.70 -3.75 6.30
C ILE A 12 12.52 -2.74 5.48
N SER A 13 13.84 -2.82 5.59
CA SER A 13 14.75 -1.77 5.09
C SER A 13 14.68 -1.50 3.58
N HIS A 14 14.36 -2.53 2.78
CA HIS A 14 14.35 -2.42 1.31
C HIS A 14 12.98 -2.06 0.73
N GLU A 15 11.91 -2.11 1.52
CA GLU A 15 10.57 -1.66 1.11
C GLU A 15 10.38 -0.19 1.51
N GLY A 16 10.96 0.71 0.72
CA GLY A 16 10.87 2.16 0.94
C GLY A 16 9.65 2.82 0.30
N PRO A 17 9.47 4.14 0.47
CA PRO A 17 8.31 4.86 -0.04
C PRO A 17 8.32 5.09 -1.56
N GLY A 18 9.41 4.77 -2.25
CA GLY A 18 9.49 4.80 -3.72
C GLY A 18 8.95 6.08 -4.36
N ILE A 19 8.00 5.93 -5.29
CA ILE A 19 7.34 7.04 -5.99
C ILE A 19 6.75 8.07 -5.01
N LEU A 20 6.17 7.65 -3.88
CA LEU A 20 5.69 8.57 -2.86
C LEU A 20 6.84 9.39 -2.27
N GLY A 21 7.97 8.75 -1.97
CA GLY A 21 9.17 9.44 -1.46
C GLY A 21 9.70 10.50 -2.41
N ASP A 22 9.73 10.19 -3.71
CA ASP A 22 10.10 11.14 -4.77
C ASP A 22 9.14 12.32 -4.83
N LEU A 23 7.83 12.07 -4.73
CA LEU A 23 6.80 13.11 -4.73
C LEU A 23 6.89 14.03 -3.51
N LEU A 24 7.04 13.47 -2.31
CA LEU A 24 7.19 14.25 -1.07
C LEU A 24 8.41 15.16 -1.16
N SER A 25 9.55 14.61 -1.60
CA SER A 25 10.80 15.35 -1.77
C SER A 25 10.67 16.46 -2.83
N GLY A 26 10.09 16.14 -3.99
CA GLY A 26 9.89 17.09 -5.08
C GLY A 26 8.95 18.26 -4.73
N ARG A 27 8.00 18.04 -3.81
CA ARG A 27 7.05 19.06 -3.33
C ARG A 27 7.50 19.75 -2.04
N GLY A 28 8.61 19.32 -1.43
CA GLY A 28 9.06 19.85 -0.14
C GLY A 28 8.11 19.53 1.03
N ILE A 29 7.33 18.46 0.91
CA ILE A 29 6.44 17.98 1.98
C ILE A 29 7.30 17.28 3.02
N ARG A 30 7.20 17.74 4.27
CA ARG A 30 7.94 17.14 5.38
C ARG A 30 7.31 15.81 5.78
N TYR A 31 8.14 14.82 6.03
CA TYR A 31 7.72 13.55 6.61
C TYR A 31 8.74 13.04 7.62
N ASP A 32 8.23 12.31 8.62
CA ASP A 32 9.03 11.47 9.49
C ASP A 32 8.91 10.02 9.01
N MET A 33 10.00 9.26 9.08
CA MET A 33 9.98 7.83 8.76
C MET A 33 10.37 7.02 10.00
N VAL A 34 9.53 6.04 10.35
CA VAL A 34 9.73 5.12 11.46
C VAL A 34 9.95 3.73 10.93
N ASN A 35 11.10 3.16 11.30
CA ASN A 35 11.48 1.80 10.96
C ASN A 35 11.00 0.86 12.06
N LEU A 36 9.81 0.28 11.90
CA LEU A 36 9.16 -0.52 12.95
C LEU A 36 9.99 -1.76 13.34
N TYR A 37 10.80 -2.28 12.40
CA TYR A 37 11.72 -3.39 12.65
C TYR A 37 12.93 -3.02 13.54
N ALA A 38 13.24 -1.73 13.69
CA ALA A 38 14.40 -1.23 14.43
C ALA A 38 14.02 -0.32 15.61
N CYS A 39 12.72 -0.09 15.85
CA CYS A 39 12.24 0.84 16.86
C CYS A 39 11.14 0.23 17.72
N ASP A 40 11.23 0.47 19.03
CA ASP A 40 10.23 -0.01 20.00
C ASP A 40 9.01 0.91 20.13
N ARG A 41 9.04 2.09 19.50
CA ARG A 41 8.03 3.13 19.66
C ARG A 41 7.53 3.63 18.31
N LEU A 42 6.20 3.59 18.17
CA LEU A 42 5.48 4.24 17.09
C LEU A 42 4.91 5.56 17.68
N PRO A 43 5.09 6.71 17.02
CA PRO A 43 4.59 7.97 17.52
C PRO A 43 3.05 8.02 17.44
N ASP A 44 2.46 8.96 18.15
CA ASP A 44 1.00 9.15 18.14
C ASP A 44 0.57 9.69 16.77
N PRO A 45 -0.36 9.02 16.05
CA PRO A 45 -0.72 9.43 14.70
C PRO A 45 -1.43 10.78 14.70
N ARG A 46 -1.98 11.23 15.84
CA ARG A 46 -2.66 12.53 15.99
C ARG A 46 -1.71 13.71 15.88
N ASP A 47 -0.40 13.48 16.02
CA ASP A 47 0.63 14.50 15.83
C ASP A 47 1.01 14.72 14.35
N TYR A 48 0.42 13.93 13.44
CA TYR A 48 0.71 13.92 12.01
C TYR A 48 -0.49 14.36 11.17
N GLN A 49 -0.21 14.94 10.01
CA GLN A 49 -1.25 15.34 9.07
C GLN A 49 -1.81 14.15 8.28
N ALA A 50 -0.99 13.13 8.06
CA ALA A 50 -1.36 11.87 7.43
C ALA A 50 -0.39 10.76 7.87
N VAL A 51 -0.83 9.52 7.71
CA VAL A 51 -0.02 8.33 7.96
C VAL A 51 0.02 7.46 6.71
N VAL A 52 1.21 7.00 6.33
CA VAL A 52 1.41 6.01 5.28
C VAL A 52 2.12 4.81 5.88
N THR A 53 1.57 3.62 5.67
CA THR A 53 2.16 2.37 6.13
C THR A 53 2.55 1.53 4.93
N LEU A 54 3.82 1.15 4.85
CA LEU A 54 4.38 0.39 3.75
C LEU A 54 4.14 -1.12 3.91
N GLY A 55 4.55 -1.88 2.89
CA GLY A 55 4.55 -3.35 2.94
C GLY A 55 5.57 -3.91 3.92
N GLY A 56 5.60 -5.24 4.00
CA GLY A 56 6.55 -6.00 4.79
C GLY A 56 6.27 -7.51 4.75
N PRO A 57 7.25 -8.34 5.12
CA PRO A 57 7.11 -9.80 5.11
C PRO A 57 6.27 -10.36 6.28
N GLN A 58 5.92 -9.53 7.26
CA GLN A 58 5.11 -9.91 8.42
C GLN A 58 3.65 -10.19 8.00
N SER A 59 2.91 -10.86 8.86
CA SER A 59 1.46 -11.00 8.74
C SER A 59 0.76 -10.03 9.67
N ALA A 60 -0.36 -9.44 9.24
CA ALA A 60 -1.25 -8.70 10.14
C ALA A 60 -1.86 -9.59 11.25
N ASN A 61 -1.72 -10.92 11.13
CA ASN A 61 -2.08 -11.92 12.15
C ASN A 61 -1.01 -12.16 13.22
N ASP A 62 0.19 -11.60 13.03
CA ASP A 62 1.27 -11.74 13.99
C ASP A 62 0.89 -11.15 15.34
N ARG A 63 1.37 -11.82 16.40
CA ARG A 63 1.06 -11.46 17.79
C ARG A 63 2.25 -10.84 18.50
N ASP A 64 3.31 -10.49 17.80
CA ASP A 64 4.46 -9.85 18.42
C ASP A 64 4.11 -8.42 18.88
N PRO A 65 4.91 -7.83 19.79
CA PRO A 65 4.62 -6.50 20.31
C PRO A 65 4.57 -5.39 19.25
N ALA A 66 5.31 -5.49 18.14
CA ALA A 66 5.34 -4.48 17.10
C ALA A 66 4.01 -4.45 16.35
N MET A 67 3.52 -5.61 15.91
CA MET A 67 2.22 -5.72 15.24
C MET A 67 1.06 -5.22 16.12
N ARG A 68 1.06 -5.56 17.41
CA ARG A 68 0.03 -5.05 18.35
C ARG A 68 0.06 -3.53 18.49
N ARG A 69 1.24 -2.92 18.50
CA ARG A 69 1.39 -1.46 18.56
C ARG A 69 0.86 -0.81 17.29
N GLU A 70 1.18 -1.37 16.14
CA GLU A 70 0.71 -0.88 14.85
C GLU A 70 -0.82 -0.93 14.76
N LEU A 71 -1.44 -2.07 15.10
CA LEU A 71 -2.90 -2.20 15.13
C LEU A 71 -3.55 -1.20 16.09
N GLY A 72 -3.00 -1.01 17.30
CA GLY A 72 -3.49 0.00 18.23
C GLY A 72 -3.33 1.44 17.72
N ASN A 73 -2.31 1.72 16.91
CA ASN A 73 -2.12 3.02 16.25
C ASN A 73 -3.18 3.25 15.17
N LEU A 74 -3.52 2.20 14.42
CA LEU A 74 -4.55 2.25 13.39
C LEU A 74 -5.96 2.39 13.96
N GLU A 75 -6.23 1.83 15.15
CA GLU A 75 -7.46 2.12 15.88
C GLU A 75 -7.60 3.62 16.18
N VAL A 76 -6.50 4.30 16.56
CA VAL A 76 -6.48 5.76 16.77
C VAL A 76 -6.68 6.50 15.45
N VAL A 77 -6.03 6.08 14.36
CA VAL A 77 -6.23 6.64 13.02
C VAL A 77 -7.70 6.61 12.61
N LEU A 78 -8.35 5.47 12.79
CA LEU A 78 -9.77 5.28 12.46
C LEU A 78 -10.68 6.11 13.38
N ALA A 79 -10.43 6.12 14.68
CA ALA A 79 -11.24 6.85 15.66
C ALA A 79 -11.18 8.38 15.49
N HIS A 80 -10.06 8.90 14.98
CA HIS A 80 -9.82 10.33 14.79
C HIS A 80 -9.93 10.79 13.33
N ASP A 81 -10.33 9.90 12.41
CA ASP A 81 -10.45 10.18 10.97
C ASP A 81 -9.18 10.82 10.38
N ILE A 82 -8.02 10.27 10.77
CA ILE A 82 -6.70 10.73 10.28
C ILE A 82 -6.50 10.19 8.86
N PRO A 83 -6.07 11.01 7.88
CA PRO A 83 -5.78 10.53 6.54
C PRO A 83 -4.74 9.40 6.57
N TYR A 84 -5.09 8.25 5.99
CA TYR A 84 -4.26 7.06 6.02
C TYR A 84 -4.16 6.38 4.66
N PHE A 85 -2.97 5.89 4.33
CA PHE A 85 -2.73 5.08 3.13
C PHE A 85 -1.84 3.87 3.46
N GLY A 86 -2.40 2.67 3.39
CA GLY A 86 -1.70 1.41 3.62
C GLY A 86 -1.37 0.69 2.32
N ILE A 87 -0.14 0.19 2.17
CA ILE A 87 0.32 -0.59 1.02
C ILE A 87 0.64 -2.01 1.46
N CYS A 88 0.14 -3.01 0.74
CA CYS A 88 0.35 -4.43 1.02
C CYS A 88 0.01 -4.78 2.49
N LEU A 89 1.01 -5.03 3.34
CA LEU A 89 0.82 -5.23 4.78
C LEU A 89 0.04 -4.07 5.43
N GLY A 90 0.30 -2.82 5.03
CA GLY A 90 -0.44 -1.66 5.55
C GLY A 90 -1.95 -1.73 5.25
N MET A 91 -2.36 -2.25 4.09
CA MET A 91 -3.80 -2.47 3.83
C MET A 91 -4.36 -3.53 4.80
N GLN A 92 -3.60 -4.60 5.03
CA GLN A 92 -4.03 -5.70 5.89
C GLN A 92 -4.14 -5.27 7.35
N THR A 93 -3.19 -4.48 7.86
CA THR A 93 -3.24 -3.95 9.23
C THR A 93 -4.38 -2.95 9.40
N LEU A 94 -4.67 -2.12 8.38
CA LEU A 94 -5.87 -1.27 8.37
C LEU A 94 -7.15 -2.09 8.45
N ALA A 95 -7.28 -3.13 7.61
CA ALA A 95 -8.45 -3.98 7.60
C ALA A 95 -8.65 -4.70 8.95
N ARG A 96 -7.58 -5.21 9.55
CA ARG A 96 -7.60 -5.83 10.89
C ARG A 96 -8.05 -4.84 11.96
N ALA A 97 -7.53 -3.61 11.95
CA ALA A 97 -7.95 -2.57 12.89
C ALA A 97 -9.41 -2.14 12.70
N ALA A 98 -9.92 -2.23 11.47
CA ALA A 98 -11.33 -2.03 11.15
C ALA A 98 -12.23 -3.23 11.47
N GLY A 99 -11.68 -4.33 12.01
CA GLY A 99 -12.43 -5.52 12.43
C GLY A 99 -12.61 -6.59 11.35
N ALA A 100 -11.95 -6.47 10.20
CA ALA A 100 -11.92 -7.54 9.20
C ALA A 100 -10.90 -8.63 9.56
N ASP A 101 -11.13 -9.84 9.06
CA ASP A 101 -10.14 -10.92 9.12
C ASP A 101 -9.11 -10.81 7.98
N VAL A 102 -7.90 -11.28 8.23
CA VAL A 102 -6.85 -11.48 7.21
C VAL A 102 -6.56 -12.96 7.09
N TYR A 103 -6.54 -13.47 5.86
CA TYR A 103 -6.37 -14.89 5.59
C TYR A 103 -5.50 -15.12 4.34
N ALA A 104 -4.93 -16.32 4.25
CA ALA A 104 -4.13 -16.70 3.10
C ALA A 104 -4.95 -16.71 1.80
N CYS A 105 -4.40 -16.13 0.74
CA CYS A 105 -4.97 -16.22 -0.60
C CYS A 105 -5.00 -17.68 -1.07
N ALA A 106 -5.98 -18.02 -1.91
CA ALA A 106 -5.99 -19.30 -2.61
C ALA A 106 -4.80 -19.43 -3.59
N GLU A 107 -4.41 -18.30 -4.19
CA GLU A 107 -3.25 -18.17 -5.07
C GLU A 107 -2.44 -16.94 -4.63
N LYS A 108 -1.12 -17.09 -4.50
CA LYS A 108 -0.22 -15.94 -4.29
C LYS A 108 -0.15 -15.11 -5.57
N GLU A 109 -0.27 -13.79 -5.44
CA GLU A 109 -0.02 -12.89 -6.57
C GLU A 109 1.41 -12.33 -6.45
N THR A 110 2.23 -12.53 -7.48
CA THR A 110 3.66 -12.19 -7.46
C THR A 110 4.12 -11.69 -8.83
N GLY A 111 4.77 -10.53 -8.87
CA GLY A 111 5.29 -9.92 -10.08
C GLY A 111 4.24 -9.14 -10.89
N TRP A 112 4.46 -9.08 -12.20
CA TRP A 112 3.59 -8.35 -13.15
C TRP A 112 2.54 -9.22 -13.83
N PHE A 113 2.68 -10.55 -13.79
CA PHE A 113 1.88 -11.49 -14.56
C PHE A 113 1.37 -12.66 -13.71
N HIS A 114 0.15 -13.07 -14.01
CA HIS A 114 -0.41 -14.36 -13.62
C HIS A 114 0.39 -15.53 -14.21
N THR A 115 0.15 -16.72 -13.68
CA THR A 115 0.76 -17.98 -14.18
C THR A 115 0.37 -18.31 -15.63
N ASP A 116 -0.74 -17.78 -16.13
CA ASP A 116 -1.20 -17.89 -17.52
C ASP A 116 -0.66 -16.80 -18.46
N HIS A 117 0.31 -16.00 -17.99
CA HIS A 117 0.92 -14.88 -18.70
C HIS A 117 -0.03 -13.70 -19.01
N GLN A 118 -1.19 -13.63 -18.37
CA GLN A 118 -1.95 -12.38 -18.35
C GLN A 118 -1.36 -11.41 -17.33
N PRO A 119 -1.23 -10.11 -17.67
CA PRO A 119 -0.65 -9.16 -16.73
C PRO A 119 -1.67 -8.79 -15.63
N TYR A 120 -1.22 -8.75 -14.38
CA TYR A 120 -2.04 -8.37 -13.23
C TYR A 120 -2.63 -6.98 -13.40
N GLY A 121 -3.91 -6.83 -13.09
CA GLY A 121 -4.55 -5.53 -13.03
C GLY A 121 -5.75 -5.58 -12.11
N ILE A 122 -6.10 -4.41 -11.60
CA ILE A 122 -7.22 -4.23 -10.68
C ILE A 122 -8.28 -3.38 -11.35
N GLU A 123 -9.55 -3.72 -11.14
CA GLU A 123 -10.69 -3.04 -11.74
C GLU A 123 -11.44 -2.24 -10.68
N LEU A 124 -11.62 -0.95 -10.94
CA LEU A 124 -12.37 -0.07 -10.05
C LEU A 124 -13.85 -0.48 -10.03
N THR A 125 -14.38 -0.64 -8.82
CA THR A 125 -15.81 -0.84 -8.57
C THR A 125 -16.58 0.44 -8.88
N SER A 126 -17.92 0.39 -8.80
CA SER A 126 -18.74 1.59 -8.88
C SER A 126 -18.39 2.61 -7.80
N GLU A 127 -18.03 2.16 -6.60
CA GLU A 127 -17.54 3.04 -5.52
C GLU A 127 -16.18 3.62 -5.87
N GLY A 128 -15.22 2.79 -6.28
CA GLY A 128 -13.87 3.24 -6.65
C GLY A 128 -13.86 4.29 -7.76
N ARG A 129 -14.73 4.16 -8.77
CA ARG A 129 -14.83 5.14 -9.87
C ARG A 129 -15.36 6.51 -9.44
N ARG A 130 -16.03 6.60 -8.29
CA ARG A 130 -16.53 7.86 -7.73
C ARG A 130 -15.67 8.37 -6.57
N ASP A 131 -14.74 7.55 -6.09
CA ASP A 131 -13.92 7.87 -4.94
C ASP A 131 -12.82 8.86 -5.36
N PRO A 132 -12.61 9.96 -4.61
CA PRO A 132 -11.66 11.00 -4.97
C PRO A 132 -10.21 10.49 -5.03
N LEU A 133 -9.87 9.37 -4.36
CA LEU A 133 -8.55 8.76 -4.47
C LEU A 133 -8.20 8.40 -5.92
N PHE A 134 -9.19 8.03 -6.73
CA PHE A 134 -9.02 7.59 -8.11
C PHE A 134 -9.42 8.65 -9.14
N ALA A 135 -9.54 9.91 -8.73
CA ALA A 135 -9.81 11.00 -9.66
C ALA A 135 -8.73 11.05 -10.76
N GLY A 136 -9.14 10.99 -12.03
CA GLY A 136 -8.25 10.99 -13.18
C GLY A 136 -7.62 9.63 -13.53
N CYS A 137 -7.90 8.57 -12.76
CA CYS A 137 -7.46 7.22 -13.08
C CYS A 137 -8.41 6.50 -14.07
N GLU A 138 -7.86 5.57 -14.84
CA GLU A 138 -8.65 4.67 -15.69
C GLU A 138 -9.42 3.65 -14.85
N GLY A 139 -10.45 3.02 -15.45
CA GLY A 139 -11.25 2.02 -14.75
C GLY A 139 -10.53 0.70 -14.44
N ARG A 140 -9.42 0.43 -15.13
CA ARG A 140 -8.57 -0.75 -14.91
C ARG A 140 -7.12 -0.28 -14.77
N LEU A 141 -6.47 -0.67 -13.70
CA LEU A 141 -5.14 -0.21 -13.33
C LEU A 141 -4.14 -1.35 -13.42
N ARG A 142 -2.97 -1.08 -14.01
CA ARG A 142 -1.83 -1.99 -13.98
C ARG A 142 -1.14 -1.86 -12.63
N VAL A 143 -0.84 -2.98 -11.99
CA VAL A 143 -0.21 -3.00 -10.67
C VAL A 143 0.89 -4.06 -10.59
N PHE A 144 1.76 -3.93 -9.59
CA PHE A 144 2.73 -4.96 -9.23
C PHE A 144 2.23 -5.70 -7.98
N GLN A 145 2.23 -7.03 -8.03
CA GLN A 145 1.78 -7.84 -6.89
C GLN A 145 2.94 -8.48 -6.16
N LEU A 146 2.86 -8.53 -4.83
CA LEU A 146 3.74 -9.31 -3.98
C LEU A 146 3.04 -9.59 -2.66
N HIS A 147 2.10 -10.55 -2.67
CA HIS A 147 1.39 -10.92 -1.45
C HIS A 147 0.84 -12.35 -1.48
N GLY A 148 0.70 -12.93 -0.29
CA GLY A 148 0.09 -14.25 -0.08
C GLY A 148 -1.11 -14.27 0.87
N GLU A 149 -1.47 -13.11 1.45
CA GLU A 149 -2.66 -12.93 2.28
C GLU A 149 -3.57 -11.85 1.68
N THR A 150 -4.84 -11.87 2.06
CA THR A 150 -5.84 -10.89 1.69
C THR A 150 -6.82 -10.65 2.84
N VAL A 151 -7.73 -9.71 2.66
CA VAL A 151 -8.69 -9.26 3.66
C VAL A 151 -10.08 -9.82 3.38
N ALA A 152 -10.82 -10.13 4.43
CA ALA A 152 -12.23 -10.51 4.34
C ALA A 152 -13.11 -9.27 4.15
N PRO A 153 -14.28 -9.41 3.51
CA PRO A 153 -15.32 -8.39 3.62
C PRO A 153 -15.68 -8.18 5.09
N ALA A 154 -15.87 -6.92 5.48
CA ALA A 154 -16.35 -6.56 6.81
C ALA A 154 -17.23 -5.31 6.73
N ASP A 155 -18.13 -5.17 7.69
CA ASP A 155 -18.91 -3.95 7.84
C ASP A 155 -17.98 -2.76 8.07
N GLY A 156 -18.23 -1.66 7.37
CA GLY A 156 -17.38 -0.45 7.44
C GLY A 156 -16.20 -0.44 6.46
N LEU A 157 -15.95 -1.53 5.72
CA LEU A 157 -15.01 -1.54 4.59
C LEU A 157 -15.75 -1.35 3.26
N VAL A 158 -15.33 -0.33 2.51
CA VAL A 158 -15.80 -0.09 1.14
C VAL A 158 -14.79 -0.66 0.15
N LEU A 159 -15.22 -1.58 -0.70
CA LEU A 159 -14.39 -2.17 -1.74
C LEU A 159 -14.32 -1.24 -2.96
N LEU A 160 -13.13 -0.67 -3.21
CA LEU A 160 -12.90 0.30 -4.28
C LEU A 160 -12.33 -0.35 -5.56
N ALA A 161 -11.55 -1.42 -5.44
CA ALA A 161 -11.03 -2.15 -6.60
C ALA A 161 -10.90 -3.65 -6.33
N ARG A 162 -11.07 -4.44 -7.39
CA ARG A 162 -11.02 -5.91 -7.36
C ARG A 162 -9.97 -6.46 -8.31
N GLY A 163 -9.34 -7.56 -7.94
CA GLY A 163 -8.48 -8.37 -8.80
C GLY A 163 -9.17 -9.67 -9.20
N SER A 164 -8.60 -10.36 -10.19
CA SER A 164 -9.14 -11.63 -10.69
C SER A 164 -8.88 -12.80 -9.73
N ALA A 165 -7.68 -12.90 -9.13
CA ALA A 165 -7.35 -13.95 -8.17
C ALA A 165 -7.57 -13.51 -6.70
N CYS A 166 -7.35 -12.22 -6.41
CA CYS A 166 -7.65 -11.62 -5.11
C CYS A 166 -8.72 -10.52 -5.24
N SER A 167 -9.89 -10.70 -4.60
CA SER A 167 -11.04 -9.80 -4.77
C SER A 167 -10.91 -8.45 -4.05
N HIS A 168 -10.17 -8.36 -2.94
CA HIS A 168 -10.03 -7.12 -2.17
C HIS A 168 -8.67 -6.48 -2.44
N GLN A 169 -8.59 -5.73 -3.55
CA GLN A 169 -7.35 -5.08 -3.98
C GLN A 169 -7.22 -3.66 -3.45
N VAL A 170 -8.34 -2.95 -3.32
CA VAL A 170 -8.35 -1.63 -2.68
C VAL A 170 -9.58 -1.55 -1.79
N ILE A 171 -9.36 -1.17 -0.54
CA ILE A 171 -10.42 -0.90 0.43
C ILE A 171 -10.31 0.53 0.96
N ARG A 172 -11.44 1.07 1.42
CA ARG A 172 -11.49 2.25 2.28
C ARG A 172 -12.24 1.92 3.55
N ALA A 173 -11.63 2.25 4.69
CA ALA A 173 -12.26 2.29 6.00
C ALA A 173 -12.56 3.75 6.37
N GLY A 174 -13.74 4.02 6.94
CA GLY A 174 -14.13 5.39 7.29
C GLY A 174 -14.16 6.32 6.07
N THR A 175 -13.77 7.59 6.24
CA THR A 175 -13.83 8.57 5.15
C THR A 175 -12.54 8.71 4.35
N ARG A 176 -11.38 8.47 4.99
CA ARG A 176 -10.07 8.80 4.41
C ARG A 176 -8.94 7.85 4.79
N ALA A 177 -9.26 6.64 5.25
CA ALA A 177 -8.28 5.58 5.46
C ALA A 177 -8.36 4.55 4.34
N TYR A 178 -7.36 4.56 3.47
CA TYR A 178 -7.29 3.72 2.28
C TYR A 178 -6.26 2.62 2.48
N GLY A 179 -6.48 1.48 1.85
CA GLY A 179 -5.47 0.46 1.73
C GLY A 179 -5.50 -0.17 0.34
N ILE A 180 -4.32 -0.42 -0.22
CA ILE A 180 -4.11 -1.09 -1.50
C ILE A 180 -3.23 -2.33 -1.29
N GLN A 181 -3.67 -3.47 -1.80
CA GLN A 181 -2.96 -4.74 -1.62
C GLN A 181 -1.70 -4.80 -2.50
N SER A 182 -1.81 -4.24 -3.70
CA SER A 182 -0.74 -4.18 -4.68
C SER A 182 0.23 -3.04 -4.40
N HIS A 183 1.44 -3.14 -4.95
CA HIS A 183 2.42 -2.08 -4.92
C HIS A 183 2.19 -1.11 -6.08
N ILE A 184 2.15 0.18 -5.75
CA ILE A 184 2.03 1.31 -6.70
C ILE A 184 3.17 2.33 -6.54
N GLU A 185 4.02 2.11 -5.53
CA GLU A 185 5.16 2.91 -5.14
C GLU A 185 6.48 2.44 -5.75
N LEU A 186 6.53 1.20 -6.24
CA LEU A 186 7.75 0.55 -6.72
C LEU A 186 8.53 1.41 -7.74
N THR A 187 9.80 1.66 -7.47
CA THR A 187 10.74 2.24 -8.46
C THR A 187 11.60 1.15 -9.09
N ARG A 188 12.29 1.49 -10.17
CA ARG A 188 13.23 0.56 -10.82
C ARG A 188 14.31 0.09 -9.87
N ASP A 189 14.87 1.01 -9.08
CA ASP A 189 15.96 0.71 -8.15
C ASP A 189 15.48 -0.18 -6.99
N MET A 190 14.26 0.07 -6.48
CA MET A 190 13.63 -0.83 -5.51
C MET A 190 13.43 -2.22 -6.11
N LEU A 191 12.92 -2.32 -7.35
CA LEU A 191 12.72 -3.63 -7.99
C LEU A 191 14.04 -4.39 -8.20
N VAL A 192 15.14 -3.69 -8.48
CA VAL A 192 16.48 -4.32 -8.55
C VAL A 192 16.85 -4.97 -7.22
N GLU A 193 16.61 -4.26 -6.11
CA GLU A 193 16.90 -4.76 -4.76
C GLU A 193 15.96 -5.90 -4.36
N TRP A 194 14.65 -5.72 -4.58
CA TRP A 194 13.63 -6.72 -4.25
C TRP A 194 13.85 -8.03 -5.01
N ALA A 195 14.20 -7.97 -6.29
CA ALA A 195 14.52 -9.16 -7.08
C ALA A 195 15.74 -9.95 -6.54
N VAL A 196 16.58 -9.34 -5.69
CA VAL A 196 17.74 -9.96 -5.06
C VAL A 196 17.45 -10.40 -3.63
N LEU A 197 16.52 -9.75 -2.92
CA LEU A 197 16.24 -10.04 -1.52
C LEU A 197 15.03 -10.97 -1.36
N ASP A 198 13.95 -10.72 -2.09
CA ASP A 198 12.69 -11.42 -1.94
C ASP A 198 12.73 -12.86 -2.51
N PRO A 199 12.35 -13.89 -1.73
CA PRO A 199 12.36 -15.29 -2.17
C PRO A 199 11.43 -15.58 -3.34
N ASP A 200 10.24 -14.99 -3.37
CA ASP A 200 9.24 -15.27 -4.39
C ASP A 200 9.64 -14.60 -5.72
N LEU A 201 10.16 -13.36 -5.69
CA LEU A 201 10.66 -12.66 -6.88
C LEU A 201 11.92 -13.31 -7.50
N LYS A 202 12.78 -13.93 -6.68
CA LYS A 202 13.93 -14.70 -7.19
C LYS A 202 13.54 -15.80 -8.15
N THR A 203 12.36 -16.39 -7.97
CA THR A 203 11.86 -17.48 -8.83
C THR A 203 11.50 -16.99 -10.24
N ILE A 204 11.12 -15.71 -10.37
CA ILE A 204 10.84 -15.07 -11.67
C ILE A 204 12.15 -14.66 -12.36
N GLY A 205 13.10 -14.16 -11.57
CA GLY A 205 14.41 -13.74 -12.03
C GLY A 205 14.48 -12.25 -12.37
N ARG A 206 15.56 -11.60 -11.90
CA ARG A 206 15.76 -10.15 -12.00
C ARG A 206 15.64 -9.59 -13.42
N THR A 207 16.25 -10.23 -14.42
CA THR A 207 16.23 -9.73 -15.80
C THR A 207 14.79 -9.63 -16.31
N LYS A 208 14.00 -10.70 -16.12
CA LYS A 208 12.62 -10.74 -16.55
C LYS A 208 11.76 -9.69 -15.85
N LEU A 209 11.89 -9.56 -14.52
CA LEU A 209 11.16 -8.53 -13.75
C LEU A 209 11.43 -7.11 -14.24
N LEU A 210 12.68 -6.81 -14.61
CA LEU A 210 13.05 -5.47 -15.11
C LEU A 210 12.55 -5.22 -16.53
N GLU A 211 12.58 -6.23 -17.41
CA GLU A 211 11.99 -6.12 -18.75
C GLU A 211 10.48 -5.87 -18.68
N GLU A 212 9.79 -6.57 -17.78
CA GLU A 212 8.35 -6.39 -17.53
C GLU A 212 8.04 -5.02 -16.92
N PHE A 213 8.85 -4.55 -15.97
CA PHE A 213 8.73 -3.19 -15.44
C PHE A 213 8.91 -2.15 -16.55
N ASP A 214 9.96 -2.26 -17.37
CA ASP A 214 10.24 -1.29 -18.43
C ASP A 214 9.09 -1.25 -19.47
N ALA A 215 8.41 -2.37 -19.70
CA ALA A 215 7.23 -2.45 -20.57
C ALA A 215 6.01 -1.68 -20.02
N PHE A 216 5.81 -1.67 -18.70
CA PHE A 216 4.64 -1.01 -18.07
C PHE A 216 4.94 0.33 -17.39
N ARG A 217 6.22 0.67 -17.23
CA ARG A 217 6.73 1.76 -16.38
C ARG A 217 5.94 3.05 -16.53
N ARG A 218 5.69 3.50 -17.76
CA ARG A 218 5.01 4.78 -17.99
C ARG A 218 3.59 4.80 -17.41
N ALA A 219 2.79 3.77 -17.71
CA ALA A 219 1.40 3.69 -17.24
C ALA A 219 1.34 3.42 -15.73
N TYR A 220 2.20 2.54 -15.25
CA TYR A 220 2.33 2.21 -13.82
C TYR A 220 2.72 3.44 -12.98
N THR A 221 3.81 4.13 -13.35
CA THR A 221 4.26 5.32 -12.62
C THR A 221 3.23 6.44 -12.66
N LEU A 222 2.58 6.68 -13.81
CA LEU A 222 1.51 7.68 -13.88
C LEU A 222 0.37 7.35 -12.91
N THR A 223 -0.07 6.08 -12.88
CA THR A 223 -1.13 5.63 -11.98
C THR A 223 -0.75 5.82 -10.52
N GLY A 224 0.43 5.34 -10.11
CA GLY A 224 0.93 5.48 -8.75
C GLY A 224 1.05 6.95 -8.35
N THR A 225 1.61 7.79 -9.21
CA THR A 225 1.73 9.23 -8.98
C THR A 225 0.36 9.89 -8.81
N THR A 226 -0.60 9.63 -9.70
CA THR A 226 -1.95 10.22 -9.58
C THR A 226 -2.64 9.82 -8.29
N ILE A 227 -2.56 8.54 -7.89
CA ILE A 227 -3.16 8.06 -6.64
C ILE A 227 -2.52 8.73 -5.43
N PHE A 228 -1.18 8.83 -5.39
CA PHE A 228 -0.50 9.50 -4.28
C PHE A 228 -0.81 11.00 -4.24
N GLU A 229 -0.86 11.69 -5.38
CA GLU A 229 -1.24 13.11 -5.43
C GLU A 229 -2.66 13.33 -4.93
N ASN A 230 -3.60 12.47 -5.32
CA ASN A 230 -4.98 12.53 -4.82
C ASN A 230 -5.03 12.29 -3.31
N PHE A 231 -4.29 11.31 -2.79
CA PHE A 231 -4.20 11.06 -1.35
C PHE A 231 -3.61 12.26 -0.59
N LEU A 232 -2.51 12.83 -1.07
CA LEU A 232 -1.90 14.01 -0.46
C LEU A 232 -2.87 15.19 -0.44
N SER A 233 -3.59 15.42 -1.55
CA SER A 233 -4.62 16.46 -1.60
C SER A 233 -5.76 16.21 -0.59
N LEU A 234 -6.21 14.96 -0.44
CA LEU A 234 -7.22 14.56 0.56
C LEU A 234 -6.71 14.73 1.99
N ALA A 235 -5.41 14.61 2.22
CA ALA A 235 -4.75 14.90 3.49
C ALA A 235 -4.50 16.40 3.74
N GLY A 236 -4.76 17.25 2.74
CA GLY A 236 -4.45 18.68 2.79
C GLY A 236 -2.96 19.01 2.73
N LEU A 237 -2.19 18.16 2.03
CA LEU A 237 -0.74 18.29 1.80
C LEU A 237 -0.41 18.74 0.37
#